data_AF-A0AAV6BFZ4-F1
#
_entry.id   AF-A0AAV6BFZ4-F1
#
_cell.length_a   1.000
_cell.length_b   1.000
_cell.length_c   1.000
_cell.angle_alpha   90.00
_cell.angle_beta   90.00
_cell.angle_gamma   90.00
#
_symmetry.space_group_name_H-M   'P 1'
#
loop_
_entity.id
_entity.type
_entity.pdbx_description
1 polymer ?
#
loop_
_entity_poly.entity_id
_entity_poly.type
_entity_poly.pdbx_seq_one_letter_code
_entity_poly.pdbx_strand_id
1 'polypeptide(L)' 'MEAIIQDLGKLLLVFGVALFLLGAFLAFGPRIPWLGRLPGDLSFGGEHWRVYLPLSTSLLLSVLLSLLFWLLNRK' A
#
# COMPACT_ATOMS: atom_id res chain seq x y z
N MET A 1 -19.22 28.17 1.70
CA MET A 1 -19.06 27.45 0.41
C MET A 1 -17.61 27.17 0.09
N GLU A 2 -16.70 28.15 0.19
CA GLU A 2 -15.27 27.93 -0.11
C GLU A 2 -14.61 26.81 0.72
N ALA A 3 -14.88 26.76 2.03
CA ALA A 3 -14.37 25.68 2.88
C ALA A 3 -14.84 24.28 2.43
N ILE A 4 -16.11 24.15 2.01
CA ILE A 4 -16.67 22.89 1.53
C ILE A 4 -15.98 22.44 0.23
N ILE A 5 -15.72 23.38 -0.68
CA ILE A 5 -15.03 23.09 -1.95
C ILE A 5 -13.57 22.67 -1.69
N GLN A 6 -12.90 23.33 -0.74
CA GLN A 6 -11.54 22.98 -0.32
C GLN A 6 -11.47 21.57 0.30
N ASP A 7 -12.38 21.25 1.21
CA ASP A 7 -12.44 19.94 1.87
C ASP A 7 -12.79 18.84 0.87
N LEU A 8 -13.71 19.11 -0.07
CA LEU A 8 -14.06 18.20 -1.15
C LEU A 8 -12.87 17.96 -2.10
N GLY A 9 -12.11 19.01 -2.44
CA GLY A 9 -10.91 18.88 -3.26
C GLY A 9 -9.82 18.01 -2.62
N LYS A 10 -9.60 18.17 -1.30
CA LYS A 10 -8.69 17.30 -0.54
C LYS A 10 -9.17 15.85 -0.53
N LEU A 11 -10.46 15.62 -0.31
CA LEU A 11 -11.05 14.28 -0.31
C LEU A 11 -10.86 13.60 -1.67
N LEU A 12 -11.15 14.32 -2.77
CA LEU A 12 -10.96 13.82 -4.13
C LEU A 12 -9.50 13.47 -4.43
N LEU A 13 -8.54 14.28 -3.97
CA LEU A 13 -7.11 13.98 -4.11
C LEU A 13 -6.73 12.68 -3.40
N VAL A 14 -7.15 12.51 -2.15
CA VAL A 14 -6.88 11.30 -1.37
C VAL A 14 -7.50 10.07 -2.04
N PHE A 15 -8.74 10.19 -2.48
CA PHE A 15 -9.45 9.10 -3.15
C PHE A 15 -8.80 8.73 -4.49
N GLY A 16 -8.37 9.73 -5.26
CA GLY A 16 -7.67 9.52 -6.53
C GLY A 16 -6.34 8.80 -6.34
N VAL A 17 -5.54 9.18 -5.35
CA VAL A 17 -4.29 8.48 -5.01
C VAL A 17 -4.56 7.05 -4.56
N ALA A 18 -5.57 6.83 -3.72
CA ALA A 18 -5.94 5.49 -3.26
C ALA A 18 -6.37 4.58 -4.43
N LEU A 19 -7.21 5.08 -5.34
CA LEU A 19 -7.64 4.35 -6.54
C LEU A 19 -6.48 4.09 -7.50
N PHE A 20 -5.58 5.06 -7.69
CA PHE A 20 -4.39 4.88 -8.52
C PHE A 20 -3.49 3.76 -7.97
N LEU A 21 -3.20 3.78 -6.66
CA LEU A 21 -2.39 2.74 -6.01
C LEU A 21 -3.05 1.35 -6.12
N LEU A 22 -4.37 1.28 -5.90
CA LEU A 22 -5.12 0.02 -6.04
C LEU A 22 -5.10 -0.48 -7.50
N GLY A 23 -5.34 0.41 -8.46
CA GLY A 23 -5.30 0.09 -9.89
C GLY A 23 -3.91 -0.36 -10.34
N ALA A 24 -2.85 0.33 -9.90
CA ALA A 24 -1.48 -0.05 -10.18
C ALA A 24 -1.14 -1.42 -9.56
N PHE A 25 -1.57 -1.68 -8.31
CA PHE A 25 -1.40 -2.96 -7.66
C PHE A 25 -2.11 -4.10 -8.41
N LEU A 26 -3.34 -3.90 -8.87
CA LEU A 26 -4.07 -4.93 -9.63
C LEU A 26 -3.51 -5.14 -11.04
N ALA A 27 -3.07 -4.06 -11.71
CA ALA A 27 -2.55 -4.14 -13.08
C ALA A 27 -1.14 -4.75 -13.15
N PHE A 28 -0.27 -4.40 -12.21
CA PHE A 28 1.13 -4.80 -12.21
C PHE A 28 1.46 -5.87 -11.18
N GLY A 29 0.66 -6.00 -10.11
CA GLY A 29 0.92 -6.95 -9.04
C GLY A 29 1.10 -8.41 -9.49
N PRO A 30 0.23 -8.95 -10.36
CA PRO A 30 0.40 -10.30 -10.89
C PRO A 30 1.64 -10.48 -11.79
N ARG A 31 2.18 -9.38 -12.34
CA ARG A 31 3.35 -9.38 -13.23
C ARG A 31 4.66 -9.07 -12.50
N ILE A 32 4.62 -8.76 -11.21
CA ILE A 32 5.81 -8.54 -10.40
C ILE A 32 6.22 -9.91 -9.85
N PRO A 33 7.32 -10.53 -10.33
CA PRO A 33 7.75 -11.87 -9.91
C PRO A 33 8.11 -11.98 -8.41
N TRP A 34 8.17 -10.85 -7.71
CA TRP A 34 8.50 -10.72 -6.29
C TRP A 34 7.31 -10.32 -5.42
N LEU A 35 6.10 -10.12 -5.97
CA LEU A 35 4.96 -9.70 -5.16
C LEU A 35 4.44 -10.89 -4.34
N GLY A 36 4.61 -10.83 -3.01
CA GLY A 36 4.41 -11.97 -2.12
C GLY A 36 5.67 -12.83 -1.91
N ARG A 37 6.82 -12.39 -2.43
CA ARG A 37 8.17 -12.90 -2.13
C ARG A 37 9.17 -11.75 -2.27
N LEU A 38 8.89 -10.61 -1.66
CA LEU A 38 9.84 -9.50 -1.69
C LEU A 38 11.13 -9.94 -0.99
N PRO A 39 12.31 -9.43 -1.39
CA PRO A 39 13.52 -9.72 -0.65
C PRO A 39 13.30 -9.27 0.80
N GLY A 40 13.35 -10.23 1.74
CA GLY A 40 13.02 -10.03 3.16
C GLY A 40 11.67 -10.59 3.63
N ASP A 41 10.78 -11.02 2.73
CA ASP A 41 9.66 -11.89 3.12
C ASP A 41 10.18 -13.31 3.39
N LEU A 42 9.92 -13.85 4.57
CA LEU A 42 10.45 -15.16 4.96
C LEU A 42 9.40 -16.24 4.75
N SER A 43 9.71 -17.20 3.87
CA SER A 43 8.93 -18.42 3.75
C SER A 43 9.70 -19.59 4.36
N PHE A 44 9.13 -20.21 5.38
CA PHE A 44 9.69 -21.40 6.02
C PHE A 44 8.72 -22.56 5.85
N GLY A 45 9.21 -23.75 5.55
CA GLY A 45 8.32 -24.90 5.38
C GLY A 45 9.00 -26.15 4.82
N GLY A 46 8.51 -27.31 5.26
CA GLY A 46 8.89 -28.61 4.72
C GLY A 46 7.91 -29.10 3.65
N GLU A 47 8.01 -30.37 3.28
CA GLU A 47 7.22 -30.97 2.19
C GLU A 47 5.69 -30.88 2.39
N HIS A 48 5.24 -30.88 3.65
CA HIS A 48 3.81 -30.89 4.02
C HIS A 48 3.29 -29.59 4.64
N TRP A 49 4.14 -28.60 4.92
CA TRP A 49 3.71 -27.36 5.58
C TRP A 49 4.55 -26.18 5.11
N ARG A 50 3.90 -25.02 4.95
CA ARG A 50 4.58 -23.78 4.54
C ARG A 50 3.98 -22.61 5.30
N VAL A 51 4.81 -21.87 6.01
CA VAL A 51 4.48 -20.62 6.70
C VAL A 51 5.15 -19.48 5.96
N TYR A 52 4.36 -18.47 5.60
CA TYR A 52 4.82 -17.27 4.90
C TYR A 52 4.69 -16.05 5.82
N LEU A 53 5.80 -15.35 6.03
CA LEU A 53 5.89 -14.14 6.85
C LEU A 53 6.19 -12.93 5.95
N PRO A 54 5.18 -12.12 5.62
CA PRO A 54 5.32 -10.96 4.74
C PRO A 54 5.93 -9.74 5.47
N LEU A 55 7.17 -9.86 5.98
CA LEU A 55 7.81 -8.78 6.74
C LEU A 55 8.09 -7.55 5.88
N SER A 56 8.67 -7.73 4.71
CA SER A 56 8.98 -6.62 3.80
C SER A 56 7.70 -5.99 3.27
N THR A 57 6.71 -6.79 2.92
CA THR A 57 5.40 -6.29 2.48
C THR A 57 4.72 -5.45 3.56
N SER A 58 4.69 -5.95 4.81
CA SER A 58 4.04 -5.25 5.93
C SER A 58 4.78 -3.96 6.30
N LEU A 59 6.12 -3.97 6.24
CA LEU A 59 6.93 -2.78 6.49
C LEU A 59 6.70 -1.71 5.41
N LEU A 60 6.70 -2.11 4.13
CA LEU A 60 6.43 -1.20 3.02
C LEU A 60 5.04 -0.56 3.14
N LEU A 61 4.03 -1.37 3.45
CA LEU A 61 2.66 -0.91 3.67
C LEU A 61 2.59 0.08 4.84
N SER A 62 3.29 -0.21 5.94
CA SER A 62 3.35 0.68 7.09
C SER A 62 3.99 2.02 6.75
N VAL A 63 5.13 2.04 6.02
CA VAL A 63 5.79 3.29 5.61
C VAL A 63 4.88 4.11 4.69
N LEU A 64 4.21 3.48 3.73
CA LEU A 64 3.26 4.13 2.84
C LEU A 64 2.10 4.78 3.60
N LEU A 65 1.47 4.03 4.52
CA LEU A 65 0.40 4.54 5.37
C LEU A 65 0.88 5.67 6.28
N SER A 66 2.06 5.53 6.89
CA SER A 66 2.67 6.58 7.71
C SER A 66 2.94 7.84 6.90
N LEU A 67 3.45 7.72 5.67
CA LEU A 67 3.71 8.86 4.79
C LEU A 67 2.40 9.53 4.36
N LEU A 68 1.36 8.75 4.06
CA LEU A 68 0.03 9.24 3.76
C LEU A 68 -0.54 10.03 4.95
N PHE A 69 -0.54 9.45 6.15
CA PHE A 69 -1.01 10.16 7.35
C PHE A 69 -0.16 11.37 7.69
N TRP A 70 1.15 11.32 7.47
CA TRP A 70 2.02 12.47 7.64
C TRP A 70 1.65 13.61 6.69
N LEU A 71 1.37 13.30 5.42
CA LEU A 71 0.97 14.30 4.42
C LEU A 71 -0.41 14.89 4.74
N LEU A 72 -1.34 14.07 5.23
CA LEU A 72 -2.66 14.53 5.67
C LEU A 72 -2.63 15.33 6.97
N ASN A 73 -1.68 15.02 7.86
CA ASN A 73 -1.54 15.69 9.14
C ASN A 73 -0.66 16.95 9.07
N ARG A 74 0.05 17.16 7.95
CA ARG A 74 0.65 18.46 7.64
C ARG A 74 -0.45 19.42 7.20
N LYS A 75 -0.97 20.16 8.18
CA LYS A 75 -1.76 21.36 7.98
C LYS A 75 -0.98 22.41 7.18
#